data_AF-A0A859CX77-F1
#
_entry.id   AF-A0A859CX77-F1
#
_cell.length_a   1.000
_cell.length_b   1.000
_cell.length_c   1.000
_cell.angle_alpha   90.00
_cell.angle_beta   90.00
_cell.angle_gamma   90.00
#
_symmetry.space_group_name_H-M   'P 1'
#
loop_
_entity.id
_entity.type
_entity.pdbx_description
1 polymer ?
#
loop_
_entity_poly.entity_id
_entity_poly.type
_entity_poly.pdbx_seq_one_letter_code
_entity_poly.pdbx_strand_id
1 'polypeptide(L)'
;MTTFTQPDDDLVHARNAFEISVSNFATDHTEVVADMQKVVEILLTKKQFAEALKEIEQLKKLAVTNKKIKIAMLEMKGRIKQVGARSGFRSRATKKYTTKNPKSA
;
A
#
# COMPACT_ATOMS: atom_id res chain seq x y z
N MET A 1 -13.01 29.76 -8.17
CA MET A 1 -13.78 28.58 -7.71
C MET A 1 -13.99 27.72 -8.95
N THR A 2 -13.47 26.52 -9.16
CA THR A 2 -13.02 25.41 -8.29
C THR A 2 -12.05 24.54 -9.10
N THR A 3 -10.84 24.24 -8.60
CA THR A 3 -9.91 23.28 -9.24
C THR A 3 -10.26 21.86 -8.82
N PHE A 4 -11.07 21.19 -9.64
CA PHE A 4 -11.25 19.74 -9.60
C PHE A 4 -10.32 19.12 -10.64
N THR A 5 -9.65 18.00 -10.30
CA THR A 5 -8.53 17.32 -11.01
C THR A 5 -7.20 17.84 -10.50
N GLN A 6 -6.44 17.08 -9.68
CA GLN A 6 -5.31 16.27 -10.17
C GLN A 6 -4.96 15.01 -9.32
N PRO A 7 -5.90 14.30 -8.65
CA PRO A 7 -5.49 13.15 -7.83
C PRO A 7 -4.88 11.99 -8.67
N ASP A 8 -5.14 11.93 -9.97
CA ASP A 8 -4.50 10.96 -10.88
C ASP A 8 -3.09 11.35 -11.32
N ASP A 9 -2.80 12.63 -11.49
CA ASP A 9 -1.42 13.10 -11.73
C ASP A 9 -0.54 12.81 -10.51
N ASP A 10 -1.05 13.01 -9.30
CA ASP A 10 -0.30 12.71 -8.07
C ASP A 10 0.12 11.23 -7.98
N LEU A 11 -0.77 10.32 -8.39
CA LEU A 11 -0.46 8.88 -8.41
C LEU A 11 0.57 8.54 -9.49
N VAL A 12 0.46 9.14 -10.68
CA VAL A 12 1.44 8.96 -11.77
C VAL A 12 2.81 9.48 -11.34
N HIS A 13 2.88 10.68 -10.76
CA HIS A 13 4.12 11.25 -10.26
C HIS A 13 4.74 10.39 -9.15
N ALA A 14 3.93 9.89 -8.21
CA ALA A 14 4.41 9.00 -7.14
C ALA A 14 4.95 7.67 -7.70
N ARG A 15 4.29 7.09 -8.71
CA ARG A 15 4.77 5.89 -9.41
C ARG A 15 6.10 6.13 -10.13
N ASN A 16 6.22 7.26 -10.82
CA ASN A 16 7.46 7.62 -11.52
C ASN A 16 8.62 7.83 -10.52
N ALA A 17 8.37 8.49 -9.38
CA ALA A 17 9.37 8.63 -8.32
C ALA A 17 9.82 7.26 -7.78
N PHE A 18 8.87 6.34 -7.57
CA PHE A 18 9.18 4.97 -7.17
C PHE A 18 10.03 4.24 -8.23
N GLU A 19 9.71 4.35 -9.51
CA GLU A 19 10.49 3.72 -10.58
C GLU A 19 11.93 4.27 -10.65
N ILE A 20 12.10 5.58 -10.47
CA ILE A 20 13.41 6.23 -10.41
C ILE A 20 14.20 5.74 -9.19
N SER A 21 13.60 5.72 -8.00
CA SER A 21 14.28 5.27 -6.78
C SER A 21 14.69 3.80 -6.86
N VAL A 22 13.87 2.93 -7.47
CA VAL A 22 14.24 1.53 -7.74
C VAL A 22 15.40 1.43 -8.73
N SER A 23 15.39 2.24 -9.78
CA SER A 23 16.47 2.23 -10.79
C SER A 23 17.81 2.69 -10.21
N ASN A 24 17.77 3.62 -9.25
CA ASN A 24 18.95 4.13 -8.54
C ASN A 24 19.28 3.33 -7.26
N PHE A 25 18.53 2.27 -6.95
CA PHE A 25 18.68 1.53 -5.72
C PHE A 25 19.97 0.71 -5.73
N ALA A 26 20.98 1.18 -4.99
CA ALA A 26 22.22 0.43 -4.76
C ALA A 26 22.25 -0.27 -3.40
N THR A 27 21.94 0.45 -2.32
CA THR A 27 22.05 -0.09 -0.95
C THR A 27 21.11 0.60 0.03
N ASP A 28 20.94 1.92 -0.08
CA ASP A 28 19.97 2.63 0.75
C ASP A 28 18.55 2.43 0.24
N HIS A 29 17.68 2.06 1.17
CA HIS A 29 16.31 1.63 0.97
C HIS A 29 15.30 2.72 1.32
N THR A 30 15.75 3.81 1.93
CA THR A 30 14.91 4.89 2.45
C THR A 30 14.04 5.51 1.36
N GLU A 31 14.63 5.87 0.22
CA GLU A 31 13.92 6.48 -0.92
C GLU A 31 12.90 5.52 -1.54
N VAL A 32 13.32 4.29 -1.85
CA VAL A 32 12.43 3.25 -2.40
C VAL A 32 11.22 3.00 -1.50
N VAL A 33 11.43 2.94 -0.19
CA VAL A 33 10.36 2.74 0.79
C VAL A 33 9.47 3.98 0.88
N ALA A 34 10.04 5.17 0.93
CA ALA A 34 9.29 6.42 1.02
C ALA A 34 8.40 6.64 -0.20
N ASP A 35 8.91 6.38 -1.41
CA ASP A 35 8.15 6.58 -2.63
C ASP A 35 7.06 5.52 -2.82
N MET A 36 7.32 4.25 -2.48
CA MET A 36 6.25 3.24 -2.43
C MET A 36 5.20 3.59 -1.38
N GLN A 37 5.59 4.13 -0.23
CA GLN A 37 4.65 4.55 0.79
C GLN A 37 3.71 5.66 0.28
N LYS A 38 4.24 6.65 -0.46
CA LYS A 38 3.41 7.69 -1.10
C LYS A 38 2.39 7.09 -2.06
N VAL A 39 2.81 6.16 -2.93
CA VAL A 39 1.90 5.45 -3.85
C VAL A 39 0.78 4.76 -3.07
N VAL A 40 1.13 4.02 -2.01
CA VAL A 40 0.15 3.34 -1.16
C VAL A 40 -0.81 4.33 -0.50
N GLU A 41 -0.31 5.42 0.07
CA GLU A 41 -1.14 6.41 0.75
C GLU A 41 -2.14 7.07 -0.19
N ILE A 42 -1.74 7.44 -1.41
CA ILE A 42 -2.64 7.96 -2.45
C ILE A 42 -3.73 6.94 -2.80
N LEU A 43 -3.36 5.66 -2.96
CA LEU A 43 -4.34 4.62 -3.26
C LEU A 43 -5.31 4.36 -2.09
N LEU A 44 -4.84 4.50 -0.84
CA LEU A 44 -5.69 4.40 0.34
C LEU A 44 -6.69 5.55 0.43
N THR A 45 -6.30 6.80 0.13
CA THR A 45 -7.23 7.95 0.12
C THR A 45 -8.29 7.79 -0.98
N LYS A 46 -7.91 7.25 -2.13
CA LYS A 46 -8.83 6.86 -3.22
C LYS A 46 -9.66 5.60 -2.93
N LYS A 47 -9.46 4.94 -1.78
CA LYS A 47 -10.09 3.65 -1.40
C LYS A 47 -9.80 2.50 -2.39
N GLN A 48 -8.71 2.60 -3.16
CA GLN A 48 -8.25 1.59 -4.11
C GLN A 48 -7.36 0.53 -3.42
N PHE A 49 -7.89 -0.14 -2.39
CA PHE A 49 -7.12 -1.05 -1.54
C PHE A 49 -6.54 -2.27 -2.28
N ALA A 50 -7.27 -2.79 -3.27
CA ALA A 50 -6.79 -3.92 -4.07
C ALA A 50 -5.58 -3.51 -4.94
N GLU A 51 -5.60 -2.29 -5.47
CA GLU A 51 -4.50 -1.73 -6.25
C GLU A 51 -3.31 -1.43 -5.35
N ALA A 52 -3.52 -0.86 -4.16
CA ALA A 52 -2.47 -0.65 -3.16
C ALA A 52 -1.76 -1.97 -2.80
N LEU A 53 -2.52 -3.07 -2.65
CA LEU A 53 -1.94 -4.39 -2.41
C LEU A 53 -1.13 -4.92 -3.60
N LYS A 54 -1.51 -4.57 -4.83
CA LYS A 54 -0.78 -4.95 -6.05
C LYS A 54 0.53 -4.16 -6.16
N GLU A 55 0.52 -2.87 -5.85
CA GLU A 55 1.71 -2.02 -5.92
C GLU A 55 2.81 -2.45 -4.96
N ILE A 56 2.46 -2.78 -3.71
CA ILE A 56 3.47 -3.26 -2.74
C ILE A 56 4.12 -4.58 -3.17
N GLU A 57 3.54 -5.34 -4.10
CA GLU A 57 4.17 -6.56 -4.60
C GLU A 57 5.43 -6.28 -5.42
N GLN A 58 5.58 -5.07 -5.96
CA GLN A 58 6.80 -4.66 -6.66
C GLN A 58 8.03 -4.72 -5.73
N LEU A 59 7.84 -4.52 -4.42
CA LEU A 59 8.91 -4.64 -3.42
C LEU A 59 9.37 -6.09 -3.18
N LYS A 60 8.63 -7.13 -3.64
CA LYS A 60 8.94 -8.53 -3.32
C LYS A 60 10.37 -8.93 -3.70
N LYS A 61 10.84 -8.52 -4.88
CA LYS A 61 12.20 -8.85 -5.35
C LYS A 61 13.26 -8.23 -4.45
N LEU A 62 13.10 -6.94 -4.13
CA LEU A 62 14.02 -6.21 -3.25
C LEU A 62 13.95 -6.70 -1.80
N ALA A 63 12.79 -7.16 -1.34
CA ALA A 63 12.58 -7.73 -0.01
C ALA A 63 13.28 -9.09 0.21
N VAL A 64 13.68 -9.79 -0.86
CA VAL A 64 14.48 -11.03 -0.74
C VAL A 64 15.88 -10.71 -0.24
N THR A 65 16.48 -9.62 -0.73
CA THR A 65 17.88 -9.26 -0.48
C THR A 65 18.04 -8.14 0.56
N ASN A 66 17.01 -7.32 0.79
CA ASN A 66 17.03 -6.24 1.77
C ASN A 66 15.95 -6.42 2.85
N LYS A 67 16.39 -6.75 4.07
CA LYS A 67 15.50 -6.98 5.22
C LYS A 67 14.67 -5.75 5.60
N LYS A 68 15.20 -4.54 5.42
CA LYS A 68 14.47 -3.31 5.77
C LYS A 68 13.33 -3.06 4.79
N ILE A 69 13.53 -3.30 3.49
CA ILE A 69 12.45 -3.28 2.49
C ILE A 69 11.38 -4.33 2.81
N LYS A 70 11.79 -5.53 3.23
CA LYS A 70 10.84 -6.58 3.64
C LYS A 70 9.96 -6.15 4.81
N ILE A 71 10.54 -5.53 5.84
CA ILE A 71 9.79 -5.04 7.01
C ILE A 71 8.79 -3.96 6.56
N ALA A 72 9.26 -2.96 5.83
CA ALA A 72 8.40 -1.88 5.32
C ALA A 72 7.24 -2.40 4.45
N MET A 73 7.50 -3.36 3.56
CA MET A 73 6.47 -4.00 2.74
C MET A 73 5.39 -4.69 3.61
N LEU A 74 5.79 -5.39 4.68
CA LEU A 74 4.84 -6.06 5.59
C LEU A 74 4.03 -5.06 6.40
N GLU A 75 4.64 -3.97 6.87
CA GLU A 75 3.96 -2.88 7.58
C GLU A 75 2.93 -2.19 6.68
N MET A 76 3.31 -1.83 5.44
CA MET A 76 2.38 -1.26 4.46
C MET A 76 1.22 -2.22 4.17
N LYS A 77 1.49 -3.51 3.98
CA LYS A 77 0.46 -4.53 3.79
C LYS A 77 -0.51 -4.59 4.97
N GLY A 78 0.01 -4.51 6.19
CA GLY A 78 -0.79 -4.46 7.42
C GLY A 78 -1.69 -3.22 7.45
N ARG A 79 -1.12 -2.04 7.17
CA ARG A 79 -1.84 -0.77 7.13
C ARG A 79 -2.95 -0.77 6.08
N ILE A 80 -2.69 -1.25 4.85
CA ILE A 80 -3.72 -1.35 3.80
C ILE A 80 -4.90 -2.21 4.26
N LYS A 81 -4.64 -3.35 4.91
CA LYS A 81 -5.69 -4.22 5.45
C LYS A 81 -6.48 -3.55 6.58
N GLN A 82 -5.79 -2.87 7.49
CA GLN A 82 -6.43 -2.19 8.61
C GLN A 82 -7.32 -1.03 8.16
N VAL A 83 -6.81 -0.17 7.27
CA VAL A 83 -7.56 0.96 6.72
C VAL A 83 -8.72 0.45 5.86
N GLY A 84 -8.49 -0.56 5.01
CA GLY A 84 -9.54 -1.19 4.23
C GLY A 84 -10.66 -1.79 5.08
N ALA A 85 -10.32 -2.51 6.17
CA ALA A 85 -11.32 -3.05 7.08
C ALA A 85 -12.16 -1.93 7.73
N ARG A 86 -11.54 -0.81 8.13
CA ARG A 86 -12.23 0.37 8.68
C ARG A 86 -13.14 1.06 7.66
N SER A 87 -12.83 0.98 6.37
CA SER A 87 -13.64 1.57 5.30
C SER A 87 -14.73 0.65 4.74
N GLY A 88 -14.92 -0.55 5.31
CA GLY A 88 -15.85 -1.55 4.79
C GLY A 88 -15.33 -2.38 3.61
N PHE A 89 -14.07 -2.20 3.21
CA PHE A 89 -13.43 -3.04 2.19
C PHE A 89 -13.16 -4.44 2.76
N ARG A 90 -13.90 -5.44 2.27
CA ARG A 90 -13.70 -6.85 2.60
C ARG A 90 -12.83 -7.49 1.53
N SER A 91 -11.53 -7.57 1.79
CA SER A 91 -10.65 -8.43 1.01
C SER A 91 -11.21 -9.86 1.02
N ARG A 92 -11.41 -10.48 -0.15
CA ARG A 92 -11.98 -11.85 -0.28
C ARG A 92 -11.21 -12.91 0.54
N ALA A 93 -9.98 -12.62 0.96
CA ALA A 93 -9.13 -13.53 1.74
C ALA A 93 -9.50 -13.65 3.24
N THR A 94 -10.34 -12.78 3.81
CA THR A 94 -10.61 -12.78 5.27
C THR A 94 -12.01 -13.26 5.66
N LYS A 95 -12.73 -13.98 4.78
CA LYS A 95 -14.07 -14.54 5.07
C LYS A 95 -14.10 -15.56 6.25
N LYS A 96 -12.98 -15.86 6.91
CA LYS A 96 -12.89 -16.91 7.95
C LYS A 96 -12.90 -16.45 9.42
N TYR A 97 -12.99 -15.16 9.74
CA TYR A 97 -12.97 -14.72 11.15
C TYR A 97 -14.12 -13.77 11.54
N THR A 98 -15.33 -14.05 11.07
CA THR A 98 -16.53 -13.49 11.69
C THR A 98 -17.43 -14.61 12.19
N THR A 99 -16.93 -15.42 13.12
CA THR A 99 -17.82 -16.10 14.06
C THR A 99 -18.24 -15.04 15.07
N LYS A 100 -19.30 -14.30 14.73
CA LYS A 100 -20.10 -13.62 15.75
C LYS A 100 -20.62 -14.72 16.67
N ASN A 101 -20.18 -14.74 17.92
CA ASN A 101 -21.05 -15.19 18.99
C ASN A 101 -21.79 -13.94 19.48
N PRO A 102 -23.04 -13.68 19.06
CA PRO A 102 -23.92 -12.90 19.90
C PRO A 102 -24.10 -13.72 21.18
N LYS A 103 -23.65 -13.20 22.31
CA LYS A 103 -24.08 -13.75 23.60
C LYS A 103 -25.56 -13.39 23.74
N SER A 104 -26.41 -14.34 23.37
CA SER A 104 -27.85 -14.30 23.61
C SER A 104 -28.11 -14.45 25.10
N ALA A 105 -29.09 -13.66 25.56
CA ALA A 105 -29.78 -13.67 26.86
C ALA A 105 -28.94 -13.30 28.10
#